data_AF-A0A7J9ZXJ2-F1
#
_entry.id   AF-A0A7J9ZXJ2-F1
#
_cell.length_a   1.000
_cell.length_b   1.000
_cell.length_c   1.000
_cell.angle_alpha   90.00
_cell.angle_beta   90.00
_cell.angle_gamma   90.00
#
_symmetry.space_group_name_H-M   'P 1'
#
loop_
_entity.id
_entity.type
_entity.pdbx_description
1 polymer ?
#
loop_
_entity_poly.entity_id
_entity_poly.type
_entity_poly.pdbx_seq_one_letter_code
_entity_poly.pdbx_strand_id
1 'polypeptide(L)'
;MILDGLDREVVAVTTTLEMAQAERAELAGFLKTLSEEDWAAGSLCTAWSVRQVVAHVISYDRLGVGGSLARLARSGFRLGRSNATGVAELARRSPEELVALLEENAEVRGP
;
A
#
# COMPACT_ATOMS: atom_id res chain seq x y z
N MET A 1 -19.00 16.78 -45.21
CA MET A 1 -20.07 17.16 -44.26
C MET A 1 -20.92 15.90 -44.12
N ILE A 2 -20.65 15.00 -43.17
CA ILE A 2 -20.84 15.15 -41.72
C ILE A 2 -19.72 14.39 -40.98
N LEU A 3 -18.92 15.12 -40.20
CA LEU A 3 -18.24 14.65 -38.99
C LEU A 3 -19.09 15.24 -37.85
N ASP A 4 -19.66 14.41 -36.97
CA ASP A 4 -19.98 14.76 -35.58
C ASP A 4 -20.80 13.64 -34.93
N GLY A 5 -20.16 12.85 -34.07
CA GLY A 5 -20.89 11.85 -33.28
C GLY A 5 -20.03 10.86 -32.50
N LEU A 6 -18.70 10.87 -32.65
CA LEU A 6 -17.78 10.03 -31.89
C LEU A 6 -17.21 10.71 -30.62
N ASP A 7 -17.83 11.79 -30.12
CA ASP A 7 -17.19 12.67 -29.12
C ASP A 7 -17.86 12.75 -27.72
N ARG A 8 -18.73 11.82 -27.33
CA ARG A 8 -19.25 11.73 -25.94
C ARG A 8 -19.59 10.27 -25.65
N GLU A 9 -18.70 9.41 -25.15
CA GLU A 9 -18.26 9.36 -23.75
C GLU A 9 -17.04 8.42 -23.64
N VAL A 10 -15.84 9.01 -23.71
CA VAL A 10 -14.57 8.36 -23.42
C VAL A 10 -14.25 8.56 -21.94
N VAL A 11 -14.64 7.60 -21.10
CA VAL A 11 -13.90 7.17 -19.89
C VAL A 11 -14.26 5.69 -19.73
N ALA A 12 -13.28 4.79 -19.92
CA ALA A 12 -13.50 3.40 -19.52
C ALA A 12 -13.81 3.38 -18.02
N VAL A 13 -14.92 2.76 -17.60
CA VAL A 13 -15.23 2.58 -16.18
C VAL A 13 -14.21 1.59 -15.61
N THR A 14 -13.08 2.12 -15.12
CA THR A 14 -12.06 1.35 -14.41
C THR A 14 -12.65 0.82 -13.12
N THR A 15 -12.55 -0.48 -12.91
CA THR A 15 -12.99 -1.12 -11.67
C THR A 15 -12.16 -0.62 -10.49
N THR A 16 -12.72 -0.64 -9.29
CA THR A 16 -11.96 -0.29 -8.06
C THR A 16 -10.71 -1.16 -7.88
N LEU A 17 -10.73 -2.40 -8.38
CA LEU A 17 -9.56 -3.30 -8.35
C LEU A 17 -8.46 -2.84 -9.30
N GLU A 18 -8.81 -2.45 -10.53
CA GLU A 18 -7.85 -1.88 -11.48
C GLU A 18 -7.28 -0.56 -10.97
N MET A 19 -8.10 0.30 -10.35
CA MET A 19 -7.61 1.52 -9.69
C MET A 19 -6.62 1.17 -8.58
N ALA A 20 -6.97 0.23 -7.69
CA ALA A 20 -6.09 -0.16 -6.60
C ALA A 20 -4.75 -0.75 -7.10
N GLN A 21 -4.78 -1.56 -8.18
CA GLN A 21 -3.57 -2.09 -8.80
C GLN A 21 -2.69 -0.98 -9.38
N ALA A 22 -3.29 0.01 -10.06
CA ALA A 22 -2.57 1.16 -10.59
C ALA A 22 -1.90 1.98 -9.48
N GLU A 23 -2.63 2.28 -8.40
CA GLU A 23 -2.10 3.01 -7.24
C GLU A 23 -0.93 2.27 -6.57
N ARG A 24 -0.97 0.93 -6.51
CA ARG A 24 0.17 0.14 -5.97
C ARG A 24 1.40 0.24 -6.86
N ALA A 25 1.22 0.19 -8.18
CA ALA A 25 2.32 0.35 -9.14
C ALA A 25 2.92 1.77 -9.09
N GLU A 26 2.07 2.80 -9.01
CA GLU A 26 2.51 4.19 -8.86
C GLU A 26 3.28 4.39 -7.55
N LEU A 27 2.76 3.87 -6.44
CA LEU A 27 3.44 3.93 -5.14
C LEU A 27 4.81 3.25 -5.21
N ALA A 28 4.91 2.05 -5.78
CA ALA A 28 6.19 1.36 -5.95
C ALA A 28 7.18 2.17 -6.81
N GLY A 29 6.69 2.79 -7.89
CA GLY A 29 7.48 3.68 -8.74
C GLY A 29 8.00 4.91 -7.97
N PHE A 30 7.15 5.57 -7.20
CA PHE A 30 7.52 6.72 -6.36
C PHE A 30 8.57 6.33 -5.31
N LEU A 31 8.36 5.22 -4.60
CA LEU A 31 9.27 4.75 -3.55
C LEU A 31 10.69 4.45 -4.06
N LYS A 32 10.83 4.05 -5.32
CA LYS A 32 12.15 3.84 -5.97
C LYS A 32 12.92 5.14 -6.22
N THR A 33 12.26 6.30 -6.14
CA THR A 33 12.90 7.62 -6.33
C THR A 33 13.43 8.22 -5.04
N LEU A 34 13.02 7.68 -3.89
CA LEU A 34 13.40 8.20 -2.58
C LEU A 34 14.84 7.82 -2.22
N SER A 35 15.56 8.78 -1.64
CA SER A 35 16.89 8.54 -1.08
C SER A 35 16.82 7.80 0.27
N GLU A 36 17.95 7.26 0.75
CA GLU A 36 18.02 6.66 2.09
C GLU A 36 17.59 7.63 3.20
N GLU A 37 17.89 8.93 3.04
CA GLU A 37 17.49 9.98 3.98
C GLU A 37 15.97 10.19 3.97
N ASP A 38 15.34 10.22 2.79
CA ASP A 38 13.87 10.32 2.67
C ASP A 38 13.17 9.12 3.31
N TRP A 39 13.73 7.91 3.15
CA TRP A 39 13.22 6.70 3.80
C TRP A 39 13.32 6.76 5.32
N ALA A 40 14.36 7.41 5.86
CA ALA A 40 14.58 7.59 7.29
C ALA A 40 13.82 8.80 7.88
N ALA A 41 13.36 9.73 7.04
CA ALA A 41 12.67 10.94 7.45
C ALA A 41 11.36 10.63 8.21
N GLY A 42 11.05 11.45 9.20
CA GLY A 42 9.80 11.38 9.95
C GLY A 42 8.59 11.67 9.06
N SER A 43 7.49 10.95 9.28
CA SER A 43 6.24 11.13 8.54
C SER A 43 5.18 11.88 9.36
N LEU A 44 4.04 12.20 8.72
CA LEU A 44 2.86 12.74 9.42
C LEU A 44 2.24 11.74 10.41
N CYS A 45 2.49 10.43 10.24
CA CYS A 45 2.32 9.47 11.31
C CYS A 45 3.48 9.66 12.29
N THR A 46 3.37 10.62 13.21
CA THR A 46 4.48 11.19 14.01
C THR A 46 5.37 10.19 14.75
N ALA A 47 4.93 8.94 14.94
CA ALA A 47 5.73 7.86 15.53
C ALA A 47 6.62 7.11 14.52
N TRP A 48 6.47 7.38 13.22
CA TRP A 48 6.97 6.57 12.13
C TRP A 48 7.74 7.38 11.09
N SER A 49 8.87 6.84 10.67
CA SER A 49 9.55 7.21 9.43
C SER A 49 8.74 6.79 8.20
N VAL A 50 9.11 7.30 7.02
CA VAL A 50 8.57 6.83 5.73
C VAL A 50 8.69 5.31 5.61
N ARG A 51 9.84 4.72 5.98
CA ARG A 51 10.03 3.25 6.00
C ARG A 51 8.99 2.53 6.85
N GLN A 52 8.65 3.07 8.01
CA GLN A 52 7.67 2.47 8.91
C GLN A 52 6.23 2.62 8.39
N VAL A 53 5.91 3.72 7.70
CA VAL A 53 4.62 3.88 7.02
C VAL A 53 4.47 2.88 5.88
N VAL A 54 5.49 2.70 5.04
CA VAL A 54 5.47 1.71 3.97
C VAL A 54 5.36 0.28 4.53
N ALA A 55 6.10 -0.03 5.59
CA ALA A 55 5.96 -1.29 6.31
C ALA A 55 4.53 -1.51 6.83
N HIS A 56 3.86 -0.45 7.33
CA HIS A 56 2.46 -0.53 7.75
C HIS A 56 1.54 -0.89 6.57
N VAL A 57 1.68 -0.21 5.43
CA VAL A 57 0.89 -0.46 4.21
C VAL A 57 1.01 -1.93 3.78
N ILE A 58 2.24 -2.43 3.65
CA ILE A 58 2.52 -3.80 3.19
C ILE A 58 2.08 -4.86 4.20
N SER A 59 2.06 -4.54 5.50
CA SER A 59 1.83 -5.52 6.57
C SER A 59 0.46 -6.23 6.52
N TYR A 60 -0.47 -5.74 5.71
CA TYR A 60 -1.80 -6.32 5.51
C TYR A 60 -1.96 -7.10 4.21
N ASP A 61 -1.03 -6.98 3.26
CA ASP A 61 -1.21 -7.53 1.90
C ASP A 61 -1.38 -9.04 1.89
N ARG A 62 -0.66 -9.75 2.77
CA ARG A 62 -0.75 -11.21 2.90
C ARG A 62 -1.76 -11.65 3.97
N LEU A 63 -2.41 -10.71 4.64
CA LEU A 63 -3.46 -11.02 5.61
C LEU A 63 -4.81 -11.04 4.91
N GLY A 64 -5.39 -12.23 4.76
CA GLY A 64 -6.83 -12.34 4.53
C GLY A 64 -7.61 -11.79 5.74
N VAL A 65 -8.93 -11.63 5.57
CA VAL A 65 -9.85 -11.09 6.60
C VAL A 65 -9.64 -11.77 7.96
N GLY A 66 -9.53 -13.10 7.99
CA GLY A 66 -9.29 -13.86 9.23
C GLY A 66 -7.95 -13.55 9.91
N GLY A 67 -6.88 -13.36 9.13
CA GLY A 67 -5.57 -12.96 9.64
C GLY A 67 -5.59 -11.56 10.24
N SER A 68 -6.28 -10.64 9.58
CA SER A 68 -6.49 -9.26 10.06
C SER A 68 -7.29 -9.23 11.36
N LEU A 69 -8.38 -9.99 11.47
CA LEU A 69 -9.17 -10.12 12.70
C LEU A 69 -8.36 -10.76 13.83
N ALA A 70 -7.58 -11.82 13.55
CA ALA A 70 -6.72 -12.46 14.55
C ALA A 70 -5.63 -11.50 15.06
N ARG A 71 -5.04 -10.68 14.18
CA ARG A 71 -4.08 -9.64 14.59
C ARG A 71 -4.76 -8.59 15.48
N LEU A 72 -5.96 -8.13 15.11
CA LEU A 72 -6.72 -7.17 15.91
C LEU A 72 -7.08 -7.74 17.29
N ALA A 73 -7.56 -8.98 17.37
CA ALA A 73 -7.89 -9.64 18.62
C ALA A 73 -6.66 -9.77 19.54
N ARG A 74 -5.51 -10.22 18.99
CA ARG A 74 -4.24 -10.32 19.75
C ARG A 74 -3.72 -8.97 20.23
N SER A 75 -4.10 -7.87 19.56
CA SER A 75 -3.77 -6.51 20.00
C SER A 75 -4.69 -5.97 21.12
N GLY A 76 -5.69 -6.75 21.55
CA GLY A 76 -6.74 -6.31 22.47
C GLY A 76 -7.68 -5.30 21.84
N PHE A 77 -7.96 -5.44 20.54
CA PHE A 77 -8.80 -4.53 19.75
C PHE A 77 -8.28 -3.08 19.68
N ARG A 78 -6.97 -2.87 19.89
CA ARG A 78 -6.33 -1.55 19.80
C ARG A 78 -5.63 -1.41 18.46
N LEU A 79 -6.25 -0.70 17.52
CA LEU A 79 -5.74 -0.51 16.15
C LEU A 79 -4.28 -0.04 16.11
N GLY A 80 -3.91 0.95 16.93
CA GLY A 80 -2.51 1.42 16.99
C GLY A 80 -1.52 0.32 17.38
N ARG A 81 -1.90 -0.60 18.28
CA ARG A 81 -1.07 -1.76 18.65
C ARG A 81 -1.04 -2.81 17.55
N SER A 82 -2.18 -3.05 16.89
CA SER A 82 -2.26 -3.94 15.71
C SER A 82 -1.32 -3.48 14.59
N ASN A 83 -1.37 -2.18 14.26
CA ASN A 83 -0.52 -1.60 13.22
C ASN A 83 0.96 -1.63 13.63
N ALA A 84 1.28 -1.30 14.88
CA ALA A 84 2.65 -1.36 15.40
C ALA A 84 3.25 -2.77 15.31
N THR A 85 2.45 -3.82 15.51
CA THR A 85 2.88 -5.21 15.28
C THR A 85 3.28 -5.44 13.82
N GLY A 86 2.44 -5.03 12.86
CA GLY A 86 2.75 -5.16 11.43
C GLY A 86 4.01 -4.38 11.03
N VAL A 87 4.18 -3.16 11.57
CA VAL A 87 5.41 -2.37 11.38
C VAL A 87 6.63 -3.10 11.93
N ALA A 88 6.56 -3.66 13.14
CA ALA A 88 7.70 -4.35 13.77
C ALA A 88 8.14 -5.62 13.02
N GLU A 89 7.24 -6.25 12.25
CA GLU A 89 7.52 -7.42 11.41
C GLU A 89 8.35 -7.04 10.15
N LEU A 90 8.10 -5.87 9.57
CA LEU A 90 8.62 -5.48 8.25
C LEU A 90 9.63 -4.33 8.28
N ALA A 91 9.61 -3.43 9.26
CA ALA A 91 10.45 -2.22 9.26
C ALA A 91 11.97 -2.46 9.36
N ARG A 92 12.40 -3.70 9.65
CA ARG A 92 13.82 -4.11 9.60
C ARG A 92 14.29 -4.45 8.18
N ARG A 93 13.38 -4.57 7.21
CA ARG A 93 13.72 -4.76 5.81
C ARG A 93 14.32 -3.48 5.23
N SER A 94 15.17 -3.66 4.24
CA SER A 94 15.69 -2.58 3.40
C SER A 94 14.58 -1.94 2.56
N PRO A 95 14.75 -0.68 2.11
CA PRO A 95 13.86 -0.05 1.14
C PRO A 95 13.57 -0.92 -0.08
N GLU A 96 14.59 -1.57 -0.63
CA GLU A 96 14.50 -2.40 -1.83
C GLU A 96 13.64 -3.65 -1.58
N GLU A 97 13.81 -4.30 -0.42
CA GLU A 97 12.98 -5.44 -0.01
C GLU A 97 11.52 -5.04 0.20
N LEU A 98 11.25 -3.84 0.75
CA LEU A 98 9.88 -3.35 0.93
C LEU A 98 9.21 -3.03 -0.42
N VAL A 99 9.95 -2.42 -1.35
CA VAL A 99 9.46 -2.18 -2.71
C VAL A 99 9.18 -3.50 -3.42
N ALA A 100 10.08 -4.48 -3.33
CA ALA A 100 9.86 -5.80 -3.91
C ALA A 100 8.61 -6.49 -3.34
N LEU A 101 8.41 -6.42 -2.02
CA LEU A 101 7.19 -6.94 -1.40
C LEU A 101 5.92 -6.22 -1.90
N LEU A 102 5.96 -4.89 -2.09
CA LEU A 102 4.82 -4.16 -2.62
C LEU A 102 4.49 -4.59 -4.06
N GLU A 103 5.51 -4.79 -4.90
CA GLU A 103 5.36 -5.25 -6.28
C GLU A 103 4.85 -6.70 -6.37
N GLU A 104 5.34 -7.59 -5.51
CA GLU A 104 4.86 -8.98 -5.40
C GLU A 104 3.36 -9.05 -5.06
N ASN A 105 2.82 -8.04 -4.36
CA ASN A 105 1.43 -7.96 -3.96
C ASN A 105 0.67 -6.85 -4.71
N ALA A 106 1.16 -6.44 -5.90
CA ALA A 106 0.51 -5.43 -6.72
C ALA A 106 -0.86 -5.89 -7.24
N GLU A 107 -1.06 -7.20 -7.45
CA GLU A 107 -2.34 -7.78 -7.84
C GLU A 107 -3.33 -7.76 -6.67
N VAL A 108 -4.24 -6.77 -6.69
CA VAL A 108 -5.32 -6.68 -5.71
C VAL A 108 -6.43 -7.64 -6.09
N ARG A 109 -6.78 -8.52 -5.16
CA ARG A 109 -7.89 -9.48 -5.30
C ARG A 109 -9.07 -9.00 -4.45
N GLY A 110 -10.29 -9.16 -4.98
CA GLY A 110 -11.50 -8.92 -4.22
C GLY A 110 -11.69 -9.93 -3.08
N PRO A 111 -12.64 -9.67 -2.16
CA PRO A 111 -13.03 -10.63 -1.13
C PRO A 111 -13.58 -11.94 -1.70
#